data_AF-E4YAI0-F1
#
_entry.id   AF-E4YAI0-F1
#
_cell.length_a   1.000
_cell.length_b   1.000
_cell.length_c   1.000
_cell.angle_alpha   90.00
_cell.angle_beta   90.00
_cell.angle_gamma   90.00
#
_symmetry.space_group_name_H-M   'P 1'
#
loop_
_entity.id
_entity.type
_entity.pdbx_description
1 polymer ?
#
loop_
_entity_poly.entity_id
_entity_poly.type
_entity_poly.pdbx_seq_one_letter_code
_entity_poly.pdbx_strand_id
1 'polypeptide(L)'
;MKLFAAVLALVNANAMDERLAIISGHVDRLADATLDMTDKKDARYVSKLGAWMDALVVANGDRDGAECDAEVVEEEDDITVFSEDDYCKLNSQINSALSSAARKWACDGRGDVARQAVRRLKKVKNLYNRQHCE
;
A
#
# COMPACT_ATOMS: atom_id res chain seq x y z
N MET A 1 7.68 -4.77 16.78
CA MET A 1 6.94 -3.52 17.11
C MET A 1 5.74 -3.53 16.17
N LYS A 2 4.48 -3.48 16.64
CA LYS A 2 3.32 -3.41 15.72
C LYS A 2 3.38 -2.04 15.02
N LEU A 3 3.83 -2.01 13.76
CA LEU A 3 4.20 -0.77 13.06
C LEU A 3 2.98 0.07 12.63
N PHE A 4 1.78 -0.50 12.71
CA PHE A 4 0.54 0.14 12.30
C PHE A 4 -0.47 0.17 13.45
N ALA A 5 -0.18 0.98 14.47
CA ALA A 5 -1.15 1.32 15.51
C ALA A 5 -2.07 2.46 15.05
N ALA A 6 -2.77 2.24 13.94
CA ALA A 6 -3.92 3.04 13.52
C ALA A 6 -4.78 2.26 12.51
N VAL A 7 -5.07 0.98 12.80
CA VAL A 7 -6.24 0.36 12.18
C VAL A 7 -7.45 0.93 12.90
N LEU A 8 -8.16 1.85 12.24
CA LEU A 8 -9.40 2.44 12.73
C LEU A 8 -10.33 1.36 13.31
N ALA A 9 -11.01 1.70 14.39
CA ALA A 9 -11.95 0.81 15.08
C ALA A 9 -12.98 0.22 14.08
N LEU A 10 -12.89 -1.10 13.88
CA LEU A 10 -13.69 -1.94 12.97
C LEU A 10 -15.17 -2.06 13.38
N VAL A 11 -15.90 -0.95 13.42
CA VAL A 11 -17.37 -1.00 13.62
C VAL A 11 -18.13 -0.52 12.37
N ASN A 12 -17.45 0.07 11.37
CA ASN A 12 -17.95 0.33 10.01
C ASN A 12 -16.76 0.63 9.05
N ALA A 13 -15.88 -0.34 8.77
CA ALA A 13 -14.80 -0.11 7.80
C ALA A 13 -15.38 -0.08 6.37
N ASN A 14 -15.06 0.96 5.59
CA ASN A 14 -15.42 1.01 4.17
C ASN A 14 -14.47 0.13 3.33
N ALA A 15 -14.78 -0.08 2.05
CA ALA A 15 -14.00 -0.96 1.16
C ALA A 15 -12.53 -0.54 0.99
N MET A 16 -12.24 0.77 1.07
CA MET A 16 -10.87 1.28 1.04
C MET A 16 -10.11 0.85 2.30
N ASP A 17 -10.70 1.07 3.47
CA ASP A 17 -10.08 0.74 4.76
C ASP A 17 -9.81 -0.77 4.88
N GLU A 18 -10.77 -1.60 4.48
CA GLU A 18 -10.60 -3.06 4.45
C GLU A 18 -9.43 -3.47 3.55
N ARG A 19 -9.33 -2.88 2.35
CA ARG A 19 -8.21 -3.15 1.43
C ARG A 19 -6.88 -2.70 1.99
N LEU A 20 -6.79 -1.48 2.53
CA LEU A 20 -5.56 -0.97 3.11
C LEU A 20 -5.13 -1.81 4.31
N ALA A 21 -6.08 -2.31 5.11
CA ALA A 21 -5.80 -3.24 6.21
C ALA A 21 -5.23 -4.58 5.71
N ILE A 22 -5.79 -5.17 4.64
CA ILE A 22 -5.24 -6.41 4.02
C ILE A 22 -3.80 -6.18 3.53
N ILE A 23 -3.57 -5.08 2.80
CA ILE A 23 -2.23 -4.75 2.31
C ILE A 23 -1.28 -4.54 3.49
N SER A 24 -1.71 -3.82 4.54
CA SER A 24 -0.91 -3.61 5.75
C SER A 24 -0.53 -4.93 6.42
N GLY A 25 -1.45 -5.90 6.51
CA GLY A 25 -1.14 -7.21 7.05
C GLY A 25 -0.06 -7.95 6.24
N HIS A 26 -0.03 -7.77 4.92
CA HIS A 26 1.04 -8.31 4.09
C HIS A 26 2.35 -7.52 4.19
N VAL A 27 2.30 -6.22 4.45
CA VAL A 27 3.50 -5.42 4.79
C VAL A 27 4.09 -5.89 6.10
N ASP A 28 3.27 -6.12 7.12
CA ASP A 28 3.71 -6.65 8.42
C ASP A 28 4.32 -8.04 8.25
N ARG A 29 3.68 -8.94 7.48
CA ARG A 29 4.22 -10.26 7.19
C ARG A 29 5.58 -10.20 6.49
N LEU A 30 5.74 -9.30 5.50
CA LEU A 30 7.01 -9.11 4.81
C LEU A 30 8.06 -8.57 5.79
N ALA A 31 7.70 -7.57 6.60
CA ALA A 31 8.60 -6.95 7.56
C ALA A 31 9.11 -7.93 8.62
N ASP A 32 8.21 -8.71 9.21
CA ASP A 32 8.55 -9.72 10.22
C ASP A 32 9.43 -10.84 9.65
N ALA A 33 9.29 -11.16 8.37
CA ALA A 33 10.04 -12.22 7.73
C ALA A 33 11.43 -11.80 7.23
N THR A 34 11.58 -10.57 6.72
CA THR A 34 12.76 -10.21 5.93
C THR A 34 13.49 -8.94 6.37
N LEU A 35 12.89 -8.09 7.20
CA LEU A 35 13.42 -6.76 7.47
C LEU A 35 14.07 -6.65 8.84
N ASP A 36 15.24 -6.01 8.89
CA ASP A 36 15.85 -5.55 10.13
C ASP A 36 15.34 -4.14 10.47
N MET A 37 14.39 -4.05 11.38
CA MET A 37 13.80 -2.76 11.77
C MET A 37 14.78 -1.84 12.52
N THR A 38 15.99 -2.30 12.87
CA THR A 38 17.08 -1.45 13.36
C THR A 38 17.89 -0.83 12.22
N ASP A 39 17.86 -1.44 11.03
CA ASP A 39 18.44 -0.86 9.82
C ASP A 39 17.57 0.31 9.31
N LYS A 40 18.26 1.39 8.94
CA LYS A 40 17.60 2.64 8.54
C LYS A 40 16.91 2.54 7.19
N LYS A 41 17.39 1.68 6.28
CA LYS A 41 16.79 1.52 4.94
C LYS A 41 15.54 0.66 5.01
N ASP A 42 15.57 -0.39 5.82
CA ASP A 42 14.43 -1.28 6.07
C ASP A 42 13.31 -0.54 6.80
N ALA A 43 13.64 0.18 7.88
CA ALA A 43 12.68 1.04 8.56
C ALA A 43 12.09 2.11 7.62
N ARG A 44 12.91 2.67 6.73
CA ARG A 44 12.48 3.65 5.74
C ARG A 44 11.59 3.04 4.66
N TYR A 45 11.77 1.78 4.29
CA TYR A 45 10.91 1.08 3.34
C TYR A 45 9.49 0.95 3.91
N VAL A 46 9.34 0.43 5.13
CA VAL A 46 8.03 0.29 5.78
C VAL A 46 7.37 1.65 6.01
N SER A 47 8.13 2.63 6.52
CA SER A 47 7.65 4.00 6.70
C SER A 47 7.13 4.63 5.41
N LYS A 48 7.75 4.34 4.26
CA LYS A 48 7.29 4.84 2.96
C LYS A 48 5.98 4.19 2.51
N LEU A 49 5.77 2.92 2.80
CA LEU A 49 4.51 2.24 2.47
C LEU A 49 3.37 2.82 3.32
N GLY A 50 3.56 2.96 4.63
CA GLY A 50 2.59 3.60 5.52
C GLY A 50 2.25 5.02 5.09
N ALA A 51 3.26 5.85 4.80
CA ALA A 51 3.04 7.22 4.33
C ALA A 51 2.22 7.30 3.03
N TRP A 52 2.32 6.30 2.15
CA TRP A 52 1.47 6.24 0.95
C TRP A 52 0.06 5.78 1.29
N MET A 53 -0.13 4.80 2.17
CA MET A 53 -1.47 4.42 2.66
C MET A 53 -2.19 5.62 3.27
N ASP A 54 -1.52 6.38 4.14
CA ASP A 54 -2.07 7.61 4.73
C ASP A 54 -2.42 8.65 3.66
N ALA A 55 -1.53 8.82 2.67
CA ALA A 55 -1.79 9.75 1.57
C ALA A 55 -3.00 9.33 0.72
N LEU A 56 -3.27 8.03 0.59
CA LEU A 56 -4.47 7.53 -0.09
C LEU A 56 -5.74 7.86 0.69
N VAL A 57 -5.74 7.65 1.99
CA VAL A 57 -6.87 8.02 2.88
C VAL A 57 -7.14 9.51 2.78
N VAL A 58 -6.09 10.34 2.88
CA VAL A 58 -6.21 11.81 2.73
C VAL A 58 -6.71 12.20 1.34
N ALA A 59 -6.27 11.51 0.29
CA ALA A 59 -6.69 11.78 -1.09
C ALA A 59 -8.11 11.30 -1.40
N ASN A 60 -8.66 10.38 -0.61
CA ASN A 60 -10.08 10.03 -0.70
C ASN A 60 -10.96 11.17 -0.19
N GLY A 61 -10.45 11.97 0.75
CA GLY A 61 -11.12 13.18 1.25
C GLY A 61 -12.39 12.83 2.03
N ASP A 62 -13.47 13.55 1.76
CA ASP A 62 -14.77 13.36 2.43
C ASP A 62 -15.62 12.23 1.81
N ARG A 63 -15.02 11.37 0.98
CA ARG A 63 -15.72 10.31 0.23
C ARG A 63 -16.03 9.05 1.04
N ASP A 64 -15.48 8.92 2.25
CA ASP A 64 -15.72 7.76 3.14
C ASP A 64 -15.51 6.40 2.44
N GLY A 65 -14.42 6.28 1.69
CA GLY A 65 -14.05 5.07 0.96
C GLY A 65 -14.82 4.84 -0.34
N ALA A 66 -15.66 5.79 -0.77
CA ALA A 66 -16.22 5.75 -2.12
C ALA A 66 -15.11 5.88 -3.17
N GLU A 67 -15.23 5.09 -4.24
CA GLU A 67 -14.32 5.12 -5.37
C GLU A 67 -14.41 6.46 -6.12
N CYS A 68 -13.37 6.80 -6.87
CA CYS A 68 -13.41 7.97 -7.75
C CYS A 68 -14.43 7.76 -8.88
N ASP A 69 -15.16 8.82 -9.24
CA ASP A 69 -16.23 8.75 -10.25
C ASP A 69 -15.77 8.12 -11.57
N ALA A 70 -16.68 7.32 -12.15
CA ALA A 70 -16.45 6.25 -13.13
C ALA A 70 -15.70 6.65 -14.41
N GLU A 71 -14.37 6.59 -14.33
CA GLU A 71 -13.49 6.20 -15.44
C GLU A 71 -12.33 5.33 -14.92
N VAL A 72 -12.55 4.65 -13.77
CA VAL A 72 -11.63 3.64 -13.28
C VAL A 72 -11.78 2.43 -14.18
N VAL A 73 -10.93 2.38 -15.21
CA VAL A 73 -10.69 1.18 -16.02
C VAL A 73 -10.68 -0.01 -15.06
N GLU A 74 -11.56 -0.99 -15.28
CA GLU A 74 -11.58 -2.25 -14.55
C GLU A 74 -10.27 -3.00 -14.85
N GLU A 75 -9.20 -2.55 -14.21
CA GLU A 75 -7.95 -3.24 -14.13
C GLU A 75 -8.14 -4.30 -13.05
N GLU A 76 -7.91 -5.55 -13.43
CA GLU A 76 -8.09 -6.74 -12.59
C GLU A 76 -7.68 -6.44 -11.15
N ASP A 77 -8.58 -6.75 -10.22
CA ASP A 77 -8.35 -6.50 -8.81
C ASP A 77 -7.19 -7.38 -8.30
N ASP A 78 -5.99 -6.81 -8.35
CA ASP A 78 -4.69 -7.44 -8.04
C ASP A 78 -4.56 -7.91 -6.56
N ILE A 79 -5.64 -7.85 -5.76
CA ILE A 79 -5.69 -8.41 -4.40
C ILE A 79 -5.65 -9.95 -4.39
N THR A 80 -5.96 -10.62 -5.50
CA THR A 80 -6.47 -11.99 -5.42
C THR A 80 -5.46 -13.07 -5.00
N VAL A 81 -4.13 -12.83 -5.07
CA VAL A 81 -3.14 -13.80 -4.55
C VAL A 81 -1.86 -13.11 -4.07
N PHE A 82 -1.65 -13.02 -2.76
CA PHE A 82 -0.35 -12.64 -2.18
C PHE A 82 0.52 -13.88 -1.96
N SER A 83 1.78 -13.84 -2.42
CA SER A 83 2.71 -14.96 -2.36
C SER A 83 3.12 -15.27 -0.93
N GLU A 84 3.03 -16.52 -0.51
CA GLU A 84 3.37 -16.93 0.86
C GLU A 84 4.89 -17.05 1.06
N ASP A 85 5.58 -17.75 0.15
CA ASP A 85 6.98 -18.15 0.33
C ASP A 85 8.00 -17.33 -0.50
N ASP A 86 7.53 -16.58 -1.50
CA ASP A 86 8.38 -15.70 -2.31
C ASP A 86 8.16 -14.24 -1.88
N TYR A 87 9.06 -13.76 -1.01
CA TYR A 87 9.00 -12.41 -0.45
C TYR A 87 9.30 -11.30 -1.47
N CYS A 88 10.02 -11.61 -2.54
CA CYS A 88 10.28 -10.66 -3.64
C CYS A 88 9.06 -10.48 -4.53
N LYS A 89 8.33 -11.58 -4.77
CA LYS A 89 7.01 -11.55 -5.38
C LYS A 89 5.99 -10.86 -4.47
N LEU A 90 6.02 -11.14 -3.16
CA LEU A 90 5.17 -10.47 -2.17
C LEU A 90 5.37 -8.96 -2.18
N ASN A 91 6.61 -8.47 -2.14
CA ASN A 91 6.90 -7.03 -2.25
C ASN A 91 6.32 -6.43 -3.55
N SER A 92 6.45 -7.15 -4.67
CA SER A 92 5.88 -6.70 -5.94
C SER A 92 4.35 -6.60 -5.88
N GLN A 93 3.68 -7.59 -5.28
CA GLN A 93 2.23 -7.63 -5.11
C GLN A 93 1.71 -6.54 -4.17
N ILE A 94 2.38 -6.29 -3.04
CA ILE A 94 2.06 -5.18 -2.12
C ILE A 94 2.06 -3.84 -2.87
N ASN A 95 3.11 -3.58 -3.66
CA ASN A 95 3.23 -2.32 -4.39
C ASN A 95 2.22 -2.21 -5.54
N SER A 96 1.88 -3.31 -6.21
CA SER A 96 0.79 -3.36 -7.20
C SER A 96 -0.57 -3.10 -6.56
N ALA A 97 -0.87 -3.75 -5.43
CA ALA A 97 -2.11 -3.59 -4.70
C ALA A 97 -2.32 -2.15 -4.21
N LEU A 98 -1.26 -1.49 -3.70
CA LEU A 98 -1.29 -0.07 -3.35
C LEU A 98 -1.43 0.85 -4.56
N SER A 99 -0.80 0.50 -5.68
CA SER A 99 -0.91 1.27 -6.92
C SER A 99 -2.34 1.20 -7.49
N SER A 100 -2.96 0.02 -7.43
CA SER A 100 -4.37 -0.18 -7.78
C SER A 100 -5.28 0.59 -6.82
N ALA A 101 -5.04 0.51 -5.51
CA ALA A 101 -5.78 1.30 -4.53
C ALA A 101 -5.69 2.81 -4.80
N ALA A 102 -4.51 3.29 -5.18
CA ALA A 102 -4.34 4.69 -5.52
C ALA A 102 -5.20 5.13 -6.71
N ARG A 103 -5.35 4.28 -7.73
CA ARG A 103 -6.19 4.58 -8.90
C ARG A 103 -7.67 4.60 -8.54
N LYS A 104 -8.09 3.69 -7.65
CA LYS A 104 -9.49 3.54 -7.23
C LYS A 104 -9.96 4.65 -6.28
N TRP A 105 -9.12 5.08 -5.33
CA TRP A 105 -9.56 5.94 -4.22
C TRP A 105 -8.86 7.30 -4.08
N ALA A 106 -7.73 7.56 -4.76
CA ALA A 106 -7.00 8.83 -4.63
C ALA A 106 -7.56 9.92 -5.56
N CYS A 107 -8.75 10.41 -5.24
CA CYS A 107 -9.52 11.29 -6.11
C CYS A 107 -9.11 12.76 -6.01
N ASP A 108 -8.74 13.21 -4.81
CA ASP A 108 -8.42 14.60 -4.51
C ASP A 108 -6.95 14.77 -4.11
N GLY A 109 -6.42 15.98 -4.33
CA GLY A 109 -5.09 16.37 -3.87
C GLY A 109 -4.32 17.21 -4.88
N ARG A 110 -3.10 17.62 -4.48
CA ARG A 110 -2.26 18.46 -5.33
C ARG A 110 -1.63 17.64 -6.45
N GLY A 111 -2.17 17.80 -7.66
CA GLY A 111 -1.76 17.07 -8.85
C GLY A 111 -2.37 15.66 -8.88
N ASP A 112 -2.02 14.88 -9.91
CA ASP A 112 -2.51 13.51 -10.08
C ASP A 112 -1.89 12.59 -9.01
N VAL A 113 -2.58 12.45 -7.86
CA VAL A 113 -2.10 11.70 -6.68
C VAL A 113 -1.95 10.22 -7.02
N ALA A 114 -2.92 9.64 -7.73
CA ALA A 114 -2.84 8.27 -8.23
C ALA A 114 -1.54 8.02 -9.02
N ARG A 115 -1.23 8.89 -10.00
CA ARG A 115 0.02 8.79 -10.78
C ARG A 115 1.27 9.00 -9.93
N GLN A 116 1.22 9.90 -8.94
CA GLN A 116 2.32 10.10 -8.01
C GLN A 116 2.57 8.85 -7.17
N ALA A 117 1.52 8.26 -6.60
CA ALA A 117 1.58 7.03 -5.82
C ALA A 117 2.19 5.90 -6.66
N VAL A 118 1.65 5.61 -7.85
CA VAL A 118 2.17 4.57 -8.76
C VAL A 118 3.68 4.74 -9.03
N ARG A 119 4.11 5.98 -9.35
CA ARG A 119 5.53 6.28 -9.64
C ARG A 119 6.42 6.12 -8.41
N ARG A 120 5.92 6.45 -7.23
CA ARG A 120 6.68 6.46 -5.99
C ARG A 120 6.73 5.07 -5.36
N LEU A 121 5.63 4.33 -5.39
CA LEU A 121 5.58 2.92 -5.02
C LEU A 121 6.52 2.07 -5.87
N LYS A 122 6.63 2.33 -7.19
CA LYS A 122 7.68 1.70 -8.02
C LYS A 122 9.10 1.92 -7.46
N LYS A 123 9.40 3.10 -6.92
CA LYS A 123 10.70 3.38 -6.29
C LYS A 123 10.85 2.70 -4.93
N VAL A 124 9.76 2.56 -4.17
CA VAL A 124 9.73 1.83 -2.89
C VAL A 124 9.96 0.35 -3.12
N LYS A 125 9.25 -0.26 -4.07
CA LYS A 125 9.49 -1.63 -4.53
C LYS A 125 10.97 -1.88 -4.87
N ASN A 126 11.55 -1.00 -5.67
CA ASN A 126 12.95 -1.13 -6.10
C ASN A 126 13.94 -0.93 -4.94
N LEU A 127 13.59 -0.18 -3.90
CA LEU A 127 14.41 -0.04 -2.70
C LEU A 127 14.52 -1.38 -1.97
N TYR A 128 13.42 -2.11 -1.83
CA TYR A 128 13.41 -3.45 -1.24
C TYR A 128 14.17 -4.45 -2.12
N ASN A 129 13.86 -4.48 -3.42
CA ASN A 129 14.46 -5.47 -4.33
C ASN A 129 15.99 -5.40 -4.36
N ARG A 130 16.57 -4.20 -4.35
CA ARG A 130 18.03 -3.99 -4.34
C ARG A 130 18.73 -4.47 -3.07
N GLN A 131 17.98 -4.72 -2.00
CA GLN A 131 18.53 -5.08 -0.70
C GLN A 131 18.29 -6.55 -0.38
N HIS A 132 17.17 -7.10 -0.86
CA HIS A 132 16.64 -8.38 -0.40
C HIS A 132 16.36 -9.38 -1.53
N CYS A 133 16.45 -8.97 -2.80
CA CYS A 133 16.05 -9.79 -3.97
C CYS A 133 17.10 -9.87 -5.08
N GLU A 134 18.28 -9.29 -4.87
CA GLU A 134 19.42 -9.32 -5.79
C GLU A 134 20.48 -10.30 -5.29
#